data_AF-A0A2D7HDZ7-F1
#
_entry.id   AF-A0A2D7HDZ7-F1
#
_cell.length_a   1.000
_cell.length_b   1.000
_cell.length_c   1.000
_cell.angle_alpha   90.00
_cell.angle_beta   90.00
_cell.angle_gamma   90.00
#
_symmetry.space_group_name_H-M   'P 1'
#
loop_
_entity.id
_entity.type
_entity.pdbx_description
1 polymer ?
#
loop_
_entity_poly.entity_id
_entity_poly.type
_entity_poly.pdbx_seq_one_letter_code
_entity_poly.pdbx_strand_id
1 'polypeptide(L)'
;MHTTKPTQCDSSGNTAAASSRDQLDSAEIRNSERVTATPSGLKTQRAIDQWLNQYSLYHQNTLNKQIHFICVPMIVFSILGLLWSIPVPPPIAHWGDWVNIATAVILLSTLYYTRLAPSLAIGMLIIASISIFILSHTEQWTGLKAWQWAVPLFILAWIGQFIGHHIEGKKPAFANDLQFLLIGPLWILADLYRRVGIVY
;
A
#
# COMPACT_ATOMS: atom_id res chain seq x y z
N MET A 1 46.41 -73.45 -5.11
CA MET A 1 45.43 -72.52 -4.50
C MET A 1 44.23 -73.34 -4.05
N HIS A 2 43.98 -73.34 -2.73
CA HIS A 2 42.78 -73.71 -1.93
C HIS A 2 41.80 -74.79 -2.45
N THR A 3 41.74 -76.00 -1.88
CA THR A 3 41.05 -76.49 -0.66
C THR A 3 39.52 -76.30 -0.57
N THR A 4 38.81 -77.43 -0.50
CA THR A 4 37.39 -77.65 -0.20
C THR A 4 37.03 -77.44 1.28
N LYS A 5 35.81 -76.96 1.55
CA LYS A 5 34.99 -77.38 2.72
C LYS A 5 33.49 -77.06 2.52
N PRO A 6 32.56 -77.90 3.04
CA PRO A 6 31.12 -77.66 3.02
C PRO A 6 30.58 -77.19 4.38
N THR A 7 29.25 -77.02 4.43
CA THR A 7 28.33 -77.15 5.58
C THR A 7 27.59 -75.87 6.02
N GLN A 8 26.28 -76.06 6.03
CA GLN A 8 25.15 -75.20 6.38
C GLN A 8 25.03 -75.01 7.90
N CYS A 9 24.58 -73.84 8.35
CA CYS A 9 23.97 -73.63 9.66
C CYS A 9 22.77 -72.68 9.49
N ASP A 10 21.59 -73.21 9.77
CA ASP A 10 20.36 -72.47 10.01
C ASP A 10 20.49 -71.62 11.29
N SER A 11 19.96 -70.40 11.25
CA SER A 11 19.45 -69.73 12.44
C SER A 11 18.16 -68.98 12.10
N SER A 12 17.07 -69.70 12.31
CA SER A 12 15.71 -69.21 12.40
C SER A 12 15.58 -68.13 13.49
N GLY A 13 15.56 -66.86 13.08
CA GLY A 13 15.28 -65.69 13.92
C GLY A 13 13.88 -65.15 13.65
N ASN A 14 12.92 -65.71 14.39
CA ASN A 14 11.52 -65.33 14.58
C ASN A 14 11.18 -63.86 14.22
N THR A 15 10.44 -63.66 13.13
CA THR A 15 9.71 -62.42 12.84
C THR A 15 8.56 -62.29 13.83
N ALA A 16 8.78 -61.54 14.92
CA ALA A 16 7.71 -61.10 15.79
C ALA A 16 6.79 -60.16 15.00
N ALA A 17 5.69 -60.73 14.50
CA ALA A 17 4.55 -59.99 13.99
C ALA A 17 4.01 -59.14 15.13
N ALA A 18 4.31 -57.83 15.11
CA ALA A 18 3.56 -56.86 15.88
C ALA A 18 2.08 -57.04 15.50
N SER A 19 1.27 -57.38 16.50
CA SER A 19 -0.16 -57.63 16.37
C SER A 19 -0.82 -56.47 15.62
N SER A 20 -1.68 -56.77 14.64
CA SER A 20 -2.43 -55.76 13.87
C SER A 20 -3.21 -54.77 14.75
N ARG A 21 -3.47 -55.11 16.03
CA ARG A 21 -4.08 -54.18 17.00
C ARG A 21 -3.15 -53.02 17.38
N ASP A 22 -1.83 -53.25 17.52
CA ASP A 22 -0.88 -52.19 17.90
C ASP A 22 -0.63 -51.19 16.76
N GLN A 23 -0.74 -51.66 15.51
CA GLN A 23 -0.66 -50.78 14.33
C GLN A 23 -1.92 -49.96 14.10
N LEU A 24 -3.10 -50.52 14.41
CA LEU A 24 -4.38 -49.79 14.35
C LEU A 24 -4.43 -48.68 15.41
N ASP A 25 -4.02 -48.97 16.64
CA ASP A 25 -4.03 -48.01 17.75
C ASP A 25 -3.04 -46.85 17.50
N SER A 26 -1.85 -47.17 16.97
CA SER A 26 -0.85 -46.16 16.58
C SER A 26 -1.27 -45.29 15.39
N ALA A 27 -2.13 -45.80 14.51
CA ALA A 27 -2.67 -45.04 13.37
C ALA A 27 -3.84 -44.15 13.80
N GLU A 28 -4.67 -44.60 14.74
CA GLU A 28 -5.81 -43.86 15.28
C GLU A 28 -5.36 -42.69 16.19
N ILE A 29 -4.34 -42.91 17.03
CA ILE A 29 -3.69 -41.86 17.83
C ILE A 29 -3.03 -40.81 16.93
N ARG A 30 -2.33 -41.24 15.86
CA ARG A 30 -1.68 -40.34 14.89
C ARG A 30 -2.67 -39.57 14.02
N ASN A 31 -3.90 -40.07 13.86
CA ASN A 31 -4.98 -39.35 13.19
C ASN A 31 -5.70 -38.36 14.14
N SER A 32 -5.80 -38.69 15.43
CA SER A 32 -6.36 -37.80 16.45
C SER A 32 -5.54 -36.51 16.62
N GLU A 33 -4.20 -36.60 16.58
CA GLU A 33 -3.33 -35.41 16.67
C GLU A 33 -3.30 -34.55 15.40
N ARG A 34 -3.65 -35.13 14.24
CA ARG A 34 -3.70 -34.40 12.96
C ARG A 34 -4.97 -33.56 12.81
N VAL A 35 -6.03 -33.88 13.56
CA VAL A 35 -7.32 -33.16 13.54
C VAL A 35 -7.33 -31.95 14.49
N THR A 36 -6.33 -31.81 15.38
CA THR A 36 -6.21 -30.68 16.31
C THR A 36 -5.19 -29.63 15.88
N ALA A 37 -4.79 -29.58 14.61
CA ALA A 37 -4.11 -28.42 14.06
C ALA A 37 -5.17 -27.40 13.61
N THR A 38 -5.72 -26.65 14.56
CA THR A 38 -6.43 -25.40 14.25
C THR A 38 -5.49 -24.55 13.40
N PRO A 39 -5.82 -24.20 12.15
CA PRO A 39 -4.98 -23.32 11.37
C PRO A 39 -4.88 -22.00 12.15
N SER A 40 -3.68 -21.67 12.59
CA SER A 40 -3.39 -20.40 13.22
C SER A 40 -3.95 -19.30 12.33
N GLY A 41 -4.79 -18.44 12.92
CA GLY A 41 -5.76 -17.63 12.21
C GLY A 41 -5.21 -16.93 10.97
N LEU A 42 -5.88 -17.15 9.84
CA LEU A 42 -5.72 -16.32 8.66
C LEU A 42 -6.04 -14.88 9.06
N LYS A 43 -5.01 -14.08 9.38
CA LYS A 43 -5.15 -12.64 9.53
C LYS A 43 -5.66 -12.13 8.18
N THR A 44 -6.94 -11.80 8.10
CA THR A 44 -7.49 -11.11 6.94
C THR A 44 -6.68 -9.84 6.75
N GLN A 45 -5.97 -9.77 5.63
CA GLN A 45 -5.13 -8.61 5.32
C GLN A 45 -6.02 -7.36 5.27
N ARG A 46 -5.61 -6.27 5.93
CA ARG A 46 -6.41 -5.04 5.95
C ARG A 46 -6.52 -4.49 4.54
N ALA A 47 -7.64 -3.85 4.22
CA ALA A 47 -7.88 -3.27 2.90
C ALA A 47 -6.75 -2.31 2.47
N ILE A 48 -6.24 -1.48 3.38
CA ILE A 48 -5.12 -0.59 3.09
C ILE A 48 -3.85 -1.36 2.69
N ASP A 49 -3.52 -2.44 3.37
CA ASP A 49 -2.31 -3.22 3.08
C ASP A 49 -2.42 -3.88 1.69
N GLN A 50 -3.62 -4.31 1.29
CA GLN A 50 -3.87 -4.86 -0.04
C GLN A 50 -3.65 -3.80 -1.12
N TRP A 51 -4.24 -2.61 -0.96
CA TRP A 51 -4.07 -1.49 -1.89
C TRP A 51 -2.61 -1.05 -2.02
N LEU A 52 -1.91 -0.90 -0.90
CA LEU A 52 -0.49 -0.51 -0.89
C LEU A 52 0.40 -1.57 -1.53
N ASN A 53 0.14 -2.85 -1.29
CA ASN A 53 0.88 -3.94 -1.91
C ASN A 53 0.63 -3.98 -3.43
N GLN A 54 -0.62 -3.85 -3.87
CA GLN A 54 -0.95 -3.83 -5.28
C GLN A 54 -0.34 -2.62 -6.00
N TYR A 55 -0.39 -1.43 -5.39
CA TYR A 55 0.26 -0.23 -5.93
C TYR A 55 1.78 -0.41 -6.06
N SER A 56 2.39 -1.09 -5.08
CA SER A 56 3.83 -1.39 -5.10
C SER A 56 4.23 -2.26 -6.29
N LEU A 57 3.35 -3.13 -6.80
CA LEU A 57 3.66 -3.96 -7.98
C LEU A 57 3.96 -3.14 -9.24
N TYR A 58 3.44 -1.91 -9.34
CA TYR A 58 3.70 -0.98 -10.44
C TYR A 58 4.99 -0.16 -10.26
N HIS A 59 5.61 -0.22 -9.09
CA HIS A 59 6.75 0.61 -8.71
C HIS A 59 7.79 -0.27 -8.03
N GLN A 60 8.70 -0.86 -8.79
CA GLN A 60 9.78 -1.71 -8.29
C GLN A 60 11.13 -1.00 -8.40
N ASN A 61 11.36 -0.24 -9.47
CA ASN A 61 12.60 0.48 -9.72
C ASN A 61 12.83 1.61 -8.69
N THR A 62 14.00 1.63 -8.05
CA THR A 62 14.33 2.61 -7.01
C THR A 62 14.29 4.07 -7.50
N LEU A 63 14.76 4.34 -8.72
CA LEU A 63 14.72 5.68 -9.30
C LEU A 63 13.28 6.11 -9.57
N ASN A 64 12.44 5.21 -10.11
CA ASN A 64 11.02 5.48 -10.29
C ASN A 64 10.32 5.81 -8.96
N LYS A 65 10.61 5.05 -7.90
CA LYS A 65 10.09 5.31 -6.54
C LYS A 65 10.53 6.68 -6.01
N GLN A 66 11.78 7.07 -6.21
CA GLN A 66 12.30 8.39 -5.79
C GLN A 66 11.63 9.53 -6.54
N ILE A 67 11.46 9.39 -7.86
CA ILE A 67 10.73 10.36 -8.68
C ILE A 67 9.29 10.50 -8.17
N HIS A 68 8.61 9.39 -7.89
CA HIS A 68 7.25 9.39 -7.33
C HIS A 68 7.17 10.03 -5.96
N PHE A 69 8.17 9.80 -5.10
CA PHE A 69 8.24 10.39 -3.77
C PHE A 69 8.25 11.93 -3.80
N ILE A 70 8.80 12.52 -4.87
CA ILE A 70 8.82 13.97 -5.07
C ILE A 70 7.59 14.43 -5.86
N CYS A 71 7.25 13.76 -6.97
CA CYS A 71 6.19 14.19 -7.88
C CYS A 71 4.78 14.02 -7.30
N VAL A 72 4.50 12.95 -6.56
CA VAL A 72 3.15 12.70 -6.01
C VAL A 72 2.71 13.83 -5.05
N PRO A 73 3.51 14.24 -4.04
CA PRO A 73 3.16 15.40 -3.21
C PRO A 73 2.95 16.69 -4.00
N MET A 74 3.78 16.95 -5.02
CA MET A 74 3.64 18.14 -5.89
C MET A 74 2.35 18.08 -6.72
N ILE A 75 1.95 16.90 -7.21
CA ILE A 75 0.69 16.69 -7.91
C ILE A 75 -0.49 16.94 -6.96
N VAL A 76 -0.46 16.41 -5.73
CA VAL A 76 -1.52 16.67 -4.74
C VAL A 76 -1.63 18.16 -4.44
N PHE A 77 -0.51 18.84 -4.16
CA PHE A 77 -0.50 20.27 -3.87
C PHE A 77 -1.05 21.10 -5.05
N SER A 78 -0.60 20.80 -6.27
CA SER A 78 -1.06 21.51 -7.47
C SER A 78 -2.53 21.23 -7.78
N ILE A 79 -3.03 20.01 -7.61
CA ILE A 79 -4.47 19.72 -7.74
C ILE A 79 -5.27 20.57 -6.74
N LEU A 80 -4.85 20.63 -5.47
CA LEU A 80 -5.51 21.49 -4.48
C LEU A 80 -5.46 22.97 -4.89
N GLY A 81 -4.35 23.46 -5.46
CA GLY A 81 -4.23 24.83 -5.96
C GLY A 81 -5.14 25.13 -7.15
N LEU A 82 -5.32 24.17 -8.06
CA LEU A 82 -6.28 24.28 -9.16
C LEU A 82 -7.72 24.32 -8.64
N LEU A 83 -8.06 23.42 -7.71
CA LEU A 83 -9.39 23.38 -7.10
C LEU A 83 -9.70 24.63 -6.25
N TRP A 84 -8.68 25.18 -5.57
CA TRP A 84 -8.76 26.42 -4.80
C TRP A 84 -9.07 27.62 -5.70
N SER A 85 -8.61 27.58 -6.95
CA SER A 85 -8.77 28.67 -7.90
C SER A 85 -10.12 28.65 -8.64
N ILE A 86 -10.98 27.66 -8.38
CA ILE A 86 -12.31 27.59 -8.99
C ILE A 86 -13.23 28.60 -8.27
N PRO A 87 -13.87 29.54 -8.98
CA PRO A 87 -14.77 30.51 -8.37
C PRO A 87 -15.94 29.85 -7.63
N VAL A 88 -16.18 30.30 -6.39
CA VAL A 88 -17.29 29.82 -5.57
C VAL A 88 -18.54 30.66 -5.88
N PRO A 89 -19.72 30.03 -6.12
CA PRO A 89 -20.96 30.76 -6.37
C PRO A 89 -21.33 31.71 -5.21
N PRO A 90 -21.96 32.87 -5.47
CA PRO A 90 -22.32 33.84 -4.43
C PRO A 90 -23.10 33.26 -3.22
N PRO A 91 -24.04 32.30 -3.40
CA PRO A 91 -24.73 31.69 -2.27
C PRO A 91 -23.83 30.90 -1.32
N ILE A 92 -22.61 30.53 -1.71
CA ILE A 92 -21.67 29.78 -0.87
C ILE A 92 -20.52 30.70 -0.41
N ALA A 93 -20.16 31.70 -1.21
CA ALA A 93 -19.04 32.60 -0.93
C ALA A 93 -19.18 33.36 0.41
N HIS A 94 -20.40 33.55 0.93
CA HIS A 94 -20.61 34.22 2.23
C HIS A 94 -20.08 33.43 3.44
N TRP A 95 -19.79 32.14 3.30
CA TRP A 95 -19.16 31.32 4.34
C TRP A 95 -17.63 31.54 4.43
N GLY A 96 -17.07 32.38 3.56
CA GLY A 96 -15.65 32.74 3.50
C GLY A 96 -14.84 31.89 2.53
N ASP A 97 -13.64 32.38 2.20
CA ASP A 97 -12.78 31.82 1.14
C ASP A 97 -12.32 30.38 1.40
N TRP A 98 -12.36 29.95 2.66
CA TRP A 98 -12.01 28.60 3.09
C TRP A 98 -13.06 27.56 2.72
N VAL A 99 -14.30 27.98 2.40
CA VAL A 99 -15.37 27.09 1.94
C VAL A 99 -15.38 27.08 0.41
N ASN A 100 -14.69 26.10 -0.17
CA ASN A 100 -14.51 25.99 -1.61
C ASN A 100 -14.37 24.53 -2.05
N ILE A 101 -14.12 24.30 -3.34
CA ILE A 101 -14.04 22.95 -3.91
C ILE A 101 -12.83 22.19 -3.38
N ALA A 102 -11.69 22.84 -3.15
CA ALA A 102 -10.51 22.16 -2.60
C ALA A 102 -10.77 21.61 -1.20
N THR A 103 -11.39 22.41 -0.32
CA THR A 103 -11.72 21.96 1.05
C THR A 103 -12.81 20.89 1.07
N ALA A 104 -13.77 20.94 0.13
CA ALA A 104 -14.74 19.86 -0.07
C ALA A 104 -14.07 18.54 -0.51
N VAL A 105 -13.12 18.59 -1.45
CA VAL A 105 -12.37 17.41 -1.90
C VAL A 105 -11.49 16.85 -0.79
N ILE A 106 -10.86 17.71 0.03
CA ILE A 106 -10.11 17.27 1.22
C ILE A 106 -11.04 16.54 2.18
N LEU A 107 -12.21 17.09 2.50
CA LEU A 107 -13.17 16.45 3.40
C LEU A 107 -13.58 15.06 2.87
N LEU A 108 -13.96 14.95 1.59
CA LEU A 108 -14.34 13.68 0.99
C LEU A 108 -13.19 12.66 0.99
N SER A 109 -11.97 13.12 0.67
CA SER A 109 -10.77 12.29 0.69
C SER A 109 -10.43 11.81 2.10
N THR A 110 -10.55 12.67 3.11
CA THR A 110 -10.33 12.31 4.52
C THR A 110 -11.36 11.30 5.00
N LEU A 111 -12.64 11.45 4.64
CA LEU A 111 -13.68 10.47 4.96
C LEU A 111 -13.35 9.11 4.33
N TYR A 112 -12.94 9.10 3.07
CA TYR A 112 -12.52 7.89 2.37
C TYR A 112 -11.27 7.25 3.01
N TYR A 113 -10.22 8.04 3.29
CA TYR A 113 -8.99 7.54 3.91
C TYR A 113 -9.20 7.04 5.33
N THR A 114 -10.12 7.65 6.09
CA THR A 114 -10.46 7.17 7.44
C THR A 114 -11.05 5.76 7.40
N ARG A 115 -11.78 5.40 6.33
CA ARG A 115 -12.29 4.03 6.14
C ARG A 115 -11.19 3.02 5.78
N LEU A 116 -10.07 3.47 5.21
CA LEU A 116 -8.93 2.62 4.88
C LEU A 116 -7.95 2.46 6.06
N ALA A 117 -7.49 3.58 6.61
CA ALA A 117 -6.54 3.65 7.71
C ALA A 117 -6.60 5.03 8.40
N PRO A 118 -7.24 5.15 9.59
CA PRO A 118 -7.37 6.43 10.31
C PRO A 118 -6.04 7.15 10.56
N SER A 119 -4.97 6.41 10.86
CA SER A 119 -3.63 6.97 11.09
C SER A 119 -3.10 7.69 9.83
N LEU A 120 -3.18 7.07 8.65
CA LEU A 120 -2.81 7.72 7.39
C LEU A 120 -3.75 8.87 7.03
N ALA A 121 -5.04 8.76 7.36
CA ALA A 121 -6.01 9.83 7.12
C ALA A 121 -5.64 11.12 7.87
N ILE A 122 -5.18 10.99 9.13
CA ILE A 122 -4.67 12.12 9.92
C ILE A 122 -3.43 12.73 9.25
N GLY A 123 -2.46 11.91 8.84
CA GLY A 123 -1.28 12.42 8.15
C GLY A 123 -1.60 13.15 6.85
N MET A 124 -2.52 12.60 6.04
CA MET A 124 -2.99 13.26 4.82
C MET A 124 -3.76 14.54 5.11
N LEU A 125 -4.57 14.58 6.17
CA LEU A 125 -5.27 15.79 6.59
C LEU A 125 -4.27 16.88 6.99
N ILE A 126 -3.22 16.56 7.74
CA ILE A 126 -2.16 17.52 8.10
C ILE A 126 -1.48 18.08 6.86
N ILE A 127 -1.07 17.22 5.92
CA ILE A 127 -0.44 17.64 4.67
C ILE A 127 -1.38 18.54 3.85
N ALA A 128 -2.67 18.17 3.76
CA ALA A 128 -3.66 18.96 3.06
C ALA A 128 -3.92 20.32 3.74
N SER A 129 -4.00 20.37 5.07
CA SER A 129 -4.15 21.62 5.82
C SER A 129 -2.97 22.56 5.62
N ILE A 130 -1.74 22.05 5.66
CA ILE A 130 -0.54 22.84 5.34
C ILE A 130 -0.60 23.35 3.90
N SER A 131 -0.99 22.49 2.95
CA SER A 131 -1.11 22.85 1.54
C SER A 131 -2.11 23.99 1.33
N ILE A 132 -3.30 23.88 1.93
CA ILE A 132 -4.33 24.91 1.86
C ILE A 132 -3.87 26.22 2.52
N PHE A 133 -3.20 26.15 3.66
CA PHE A 133 -2.65 27.33 4.32
C PHE A 133 -1.65 28.08 3.42
N ILE A 134 -0.76 27.35 2.73
CA ILE A 134 0.17 27.96 1.78
C ILE A 134 -0.61 28.58 0.61
N LEU A 135 -1.54 27.84 0.02
CA LEU A 135 -2.34 28.30 -1.13
C LEU A 135 -3.16 29.56 -0.80
N SER A 136 -3.74 29.64 0.40
CA SER A 136 -4.56 30.78 0.83
C SER A 136 -3.74 32.08 0.99
N HIS A 137 -2.42 31.98 1.19
CA HIS A 137 -1.54 33.14 1.36
C HIS A 137 -0.63 33.39 0.14
N THR A 138 -0.63 32.50 -0.85
CA THR A 138 0.30 32.56 -2.00
C THR A 138 0.18 33.88 -2.77
N GLU A 139 -1.04 34.39 -2.99
CA GLU A 139 -1.25 35.66 -3.69
C GLU A 139 -0.69 36.85 -2.92
N GLN A 140 -0.85 36.85 -1.59
CA GLN A 140 -0.31 37.91 -0.73
C GLN A 140 1.22 37.88 -0.69
N TRP A 141 1.82 36.69 -0.67
CA TRP A 141 3.27 36.52 -0.59
C TRP A 141 3.99 36.72 -1.91
N THR A 142 3.37 36.40 -3.04
CA THR A 142 4.03 36.35 -4.36
C THR A 142 3.44 37.31 -5.39
N GLY A 143 2.24 37.85 -5.16
CA GLY A 143 1.47 38.62 -6.14
C GLY A 143 0.84 37.75 -7.26
N LEU A 144 1.03 36.43 -7.23
CA LEU A 144 0.46 35.50 -8.22
C LEU A 144 -0.66 34.67 -7.60
N LYS A 145 -1.72 34.45 -8.38
CA LYS A 145 -2.84 33.59 -8.01
C LYS A 145 -2.38 32.13 -7.90
N ALA A 146 -3.04 31.35 -7.04
CA ALA A 146 -2.71 29.94 -6.80
C ALA A 146 -2.58 29.10 -8.10
N TRP A 147 -3.49 29.26 -9.06
CA TRP A 147 -3.43 28.52 -10.33
C TRP A 147 -2.16 28.80 -11.15
N GLN A 148 -1.58 30.00 -11.04
CA GLN A 148 -0.37 30.38 -11.80
C GLN A 148 0.86 29.60 -11.32
N TRP A 149 0.87 29.18 -10.05
CA TRP A 149 1.86 28.25 -9.51
C TRP A 149 1.46 26.80 -9.74
N ALA A 150 0.16 26.48 -9.58
CA ALA A 150 -0.34 25.12 -9.65
C ALA A 150 -0.22 24.50 -11.05
N VAL A 151 -0.54 25.23 -12.13
CA VAL A 151 -0.47 24.73 -13.51
C VAL A 151 0.95 24.27 -13.89
N PRO A 152 2.01 25.10 -13.80
CA PRO A 152 3.36 24.66 -14.15
C PRO A 152 3.85 23.53 -13.25
N LEU A 153 3.56 23.59 -11.94
CA LEU A 153 3.93 22.52 -11.01
C LEU A 153 3.27 21.19 -11.37
N PHE A 154 1.98 21.21 -11.71
CA PHE A 154 1.23 20.03 -12.14
C PHE A 154 1.85 19.42 -13.39
N ILE A 155 2.13 20.23 -14.42
CA ILE A 155 2.70 19.77 -15.68
C ILE A 155 4.09 19.15 -15.44
N LEU A 156 4.97 19.85 -14.73
CA LEU A 156 6.34 19.37 -14.47
C LEU A 156 6.34 18.08 -13.65
N ALA A 157 5.49 17.99 -12.62
CA ALA A 157 5.40 16.79 -11.78
C ALA A 157 4.86 15.58 -12.56
N TRP A 158 3.88 15.79 -13.45
CA TRP A 158 3.38 14.73 -14.34
C TRP A 158 4.41 14.28 -15.37
N ILE A 159 5.15 15.21 -15.98
CA ILE A 159 6.28 14.87 -16.86
C ILE A 159 7.28 13.98 -16.10
N GLY A 160 7.62 14.37 -14.86
CA GLY A 160 8.44 13.56 -13.96
C GLY A 160 7.88 12.16 -13.74
N GLN A 161 6.61 12.03 -13.38
CA GLN A 161 5.96 10.72 -13.19
C GLN A 161 6.01 9.85 -14.45
N PHE A 162 5.76 10.43 -15.63
CA PHE A 162 5.81 9.67 -16.88
C PHE A 162 7.22 9.23 -17.24
N ILE A 163 8.24 10.04 -16.97
CA ILE A 163 9.65 9.63 -17.09
C ILE A 163 9.94 8.46 -16.14
N GLY A 164 9.49 8.55 -14.89
CA GLY A 164 9.63 7.46 -13.91
C GLY A 164 8.99 6.14 -14.40
N HIS A 165 7.76 6.21 -14.93
CA HIS A 165 7.08 5.05 -15.50
C HIS A 165 7.73 4.52 -16.78
N HIS A 166 8.31 5.39 -17.60
CA HIS A 166 9.10 4.96 -18.75
C HIS A 166 10.32 4.13 -18.32
N ILE A 167 11.02 4.56 -17.26
CA ILE A 167 12.15 3.83 -16.67
C ILE A 167 11.69 2.50 -16.04
N GLU A 168 10.52 2.47 -15.41
CA GLU A 168 9.93 1.26 -14.84
C GLU A 168 9.52 0.23 -15.91
N GLY A 169 9.20 0.68 -17.13
CA GLY A 169 8.68 -0.18 -18.21
C GLY A 169 7.24 -0.64 -17.99
N LYS A 170 6.55 -0.11 -16.98
CA LYS A 170 5.14 -0.39 -16.68
C LYS A 170 4.29 0.84 -16.87
N LYS A 171 3.08 0.65 -17.39
CA LYS A 171 2.09 1.73 -17.47
C LYS A 171 1.74 2.24 -16.07
N PRO A 172 1.34 3.52 -15.95
CA PRO A 172 0.88 4.06 -14.67
C PRO A 172 -0.29 3.26 -14.09
N ALA A 173 -0.29 3.03 -12.78
CA ALA A 173 -1.31 2.21 -12.12
C ALA A 173 -2.73 2.76 -12.34
N PHE A 174 -2.89 4.08 -12.36
CA PHE A 174 -4.18 4.73 -12.59
C PHE A 174 -4.77 4.50 -13.98
N ALA A 175 -3.96 4.06 -14.95
CA ALA A 175 -4.46 3.71 -16.27
C ALA A 175 -5.35 2.45 -16.22
N ASN A 176 -5.18 1.61 -15.18
CA ASN A 176 -6.02 0.44 -14.94
C ASN A 176 -7.20 0.78 -14.02
N ASP A 177 -6.98 1.61 -13.01
CA ASP A 177 -8.03 2.05 -12.08
C ASP A 177 -7.72 3.43 -11.52
N LEU A 178 -8.61 4.40 -11.77
CA LEU A 178 -8.44 5.79 -11.32
C LEU A 178 -8.31 5.91 -9.79
N GLN A 179 -8.82 4.94 -9.03
CA GLN A 179 -8.66 4.86 -7.57
C GLN A 179 -7.19 4.86 -7.14
N PHE A 180 -6.27 4.36 -7.99
CA PHE A 180 -4.83 4.41 -7.68
C PHE A 180 -4.26 5.82 -7.60
N LEU A 181 -4.94 6.85 -8.13
CA LEU A 181 -4.57 8.25 -7.88
C LEU A 181 -4.73 8.63 -6.40
N LEU A 182 -5.74 8.07 -5.72
CA LEU A 182 -5.95 8.27 -4.29
C LEU A 182 -5.01 7.39 -3.44
N ILE A 183 -4.62 6.23 -3.95
CA ILE A 183 -3.70 5.33 -3.25
C ILE A 183 -2.24 5.81 -3.32
N GLY A 184 -1.81 6.44 -4.41
CA GLY A 184 -0.44 6.94 -4.58
C GLY A 184 0.06 7.82 -3.42
N PRO A 185 -0.69 8.86 -3.00
CA PRO A 185 -0.32 9.69 -1.85
C PRO A 185 -0.22 8.91 -0.53
N LEU A 186 -1.15 7.99 -0.28
CA LEU A 186 -1.10 7.10 0.88
C LEU A 186 0.12 6.20 0.86
N TRP A 187 0.53 5.73 -0.31
CA TRP A 187 1.71 4.89 -0.47
C TRP A 187 3.01 5.62 -0.09
N ILE A 188 3.14 6.88 -0.49
CA ILE A 188 4.26 7.74 -0.07
C ILE A 188 4.23 8.00 1.44
N LEU A 189 3.06 8.36 1.98
CA LEU A 189 2.92 8.63 3.41
C LEU A 189 3.19 7.39 4.27
N ALA A 190 2.69 6.23 3.85
CA ALA A 190 2.93 4.94 4.49
C ALA A 190 4.43 4.58 4.48
N ASP A 191 5.14 4.88 3.39
CA ASP A 191 6.60 4.71 3.34
C ASP A 191 7.33 5.61 4.33
N LEU A 192 6.91 6.88 4.43
CA LEU A 192 7.43 7.80 5.44
C LEU A 192 7.18 7.28 6.85
N TYR A 193 5.95 6.83 7.15
CA TYR A 193 5.57 6.29 8.45
C TYR A 193 6.43 5.10 8.84
N ARG A 194 6.66 4.15 7.92
CA ARG A 194 7.57 3.01 8.17
C ARG A 194 8.99 3.45 8.48
N ARG A 195 9.52 4.48 7.79
CA ARG A 195 10.87 5.02 8.03
C ARG A 195 11.01 5.67 9.42
N VAL A 196 9.95 6.30 9.92
CA VAL A 196 9.96 6.99 11.22
C VAL A 196 9.38 6.14 12.37
N GLY A 197 8.98 4.89 12.10
CA GLY A 197 8.44 3.97 13.11
C GLY A 197 7.00 4.24 13.54
N ILE A 198 6.21 4.98 12.76
CA ILE A 198 4.78 5.20 13.03
C ILE A 198 3.97 4.04 12.44
N VAL A 199 3.10 3.44 13.25
CA VAL A 199 2.17 2.39 12.81
C VAL A 199 0.90 3.02 12.24
N TYR A 200 0.37 2.41 11.19
CA TYR A 200 -0.90 2.80 10.57
C TYR A 200 -1.74 1.60 10.20
#